data_AF-A0A034V012-F1
#
_entry.id   AF-A0A034V012-F1
#
_cell.length_a   1.000
_cell.length_b   1.000
_cell.length_c   1.000
_cell.angle_alpha   90.00
_cell.angle_beta   90.00
_cell.angle_gamma   90.00
#
_symmetry.space_group_name_H-M   'P 1'
#
loop_
_entity.id
_entity.type
_entity.pdbx_description
1 polymer ?
#
loop_
_entity_poly.entity_id
_entity_poly.type
_entity_poly.pdbx_seq_one_letter_code
_entity_poly.pdbx_strand_id
1 'polypeptide(L)'
;MSNVFSVPVERLRGRENFDVWKCQAKSYLVIKGHWKMVQNGLPVTATEADRDANEKALAEITMLVEPNNFGHFADKTSAKDAWEALMEAYEDKGLTRKVELLKQLVQLKLSDCETMQEYVNSMIMTAFKVRNAGLKIDDELTASLMLAGLPNEFQALVLAVENSKKTLTVDAVKNLLL
;
A
#
# COMPACT_ATOMS: atom_id res chain seq x y z
N MET A 1 4.06 -31.28 16.51
CA MET A 1 3.68 -30.44 15.35
C MET A 1 3.66 -29.00 15.82
N SER A 2 4.72 -28.24 15.53
CA SER A 2 4.81 -26.82 15.83
C SER A 2 3.82 -26.08 14.94
N ASN A 3 2.74 -25.57 15.54
CA ASN A 3 1.84 -24.65 14.87
C ASN A 3 2.62 -23.33 14.72
N VAL A 4 3.37 -23.21 13.62
CA VAL A 4 4.00 -21.95 13.24
C VAL A 4 2.83 -21.01 12.98
N PHE A 5 2.61 -20.05 13.88
CA PHE A 5 1.71 -18.93 13.64
C PHE A 5 2.26 -18.19 12.41
N SER A 6 1.85 -18.62 11.22
CA SER A 6 2.15 -17.95 9.98
C SER A 6 1.42 -16.61 10.03
N VAL A 7 2.13 -15.56 10.40
CA VAL A 7 1.63 -14.20 10.26
C VAL A 7 1.40 -13.99 8.76
N PRO A 8 0.17 -13.71 8.30
CA PRO A 8 -0.15 -13.64 6.87
C PRO A 8 0.33 -12.32 6.23
N VAL A 9 1.26 -11.62 6.89
CA VAL A 9 1.79 -10.32 6.49
C VAL A 9 3.27 -10.52 6.20
N GLU A 10 3.69 -10.16 4.99
CA GLU A 10 5.10 -10.09 4.65
C GLU A 10 5.80 -9.10 5.60
N ARG A 11 6.97 -9.43 6.13
CA ARG A 11 7.68 -8.52 7.05
C ARG A 11 8.18 -7.27 6.33
N LEU A 12 8.27 -6.16 7.06
CA LEU A 12 8.86 -4.93 6.55
C LEU A 12 10.35 -5.14 6.29
N ARG A 13 10.72 -5.09 5.01
CA ARG A 13 12.13 -5.16 4.57
C ARG A 13 12.76 -3.79 4.46
N GLY A 14 11.95 -2.79 4.12
CA GLY A 14 12.39 -1.41 3.96
C GLY A 14 11.43 -0.64 3.08
N ARG A 15 11.96 0.38 2.39
CA ARG A 15 11.16 1.28 1.55
C ARG A 15 10.49 0.55 0.37
N GLU A 16 11.04 -0.57 -0.08
CA GLU A 16 10.55 -1.30 -1.25
C GLU A 16 9.16 -1.92 -1.06
N ASN A 17 8.83 -2.36 0.16
CA ASN A 17 7.54 -2.98 0.46
C ASN A 17 6.72 -2.22 1.50
N PHE A 18 7.22 -1.08 1.99
CA PHE A 18 6.55 -0.28 3.03
C PHE A 18 5.09 0.07 2.71
N ASP A 19 4.79 0.51 1.47
CA ASP A 19 3.43 0.90 1.08
C ASP A 19 2.42 -0.25 1.24
N VAL A 20 2.83 -1.47 0.88
CA VAL A 20 2.00 -2.67 0.99
C VAL A 20 1.98 -3.18 2.42
N TRP A 21 3.15 -3.24 3.07
CA TRP A 21 3.32 -3.66 4.45
C TRP A 21 2.44 -2.84 5.38
N LYS A 22 2.46 -1.50 5.26
CA LYS A 22 1.67 -0.59 6.10
C LYS A 22 0.18 -0.94 6.07
N CYS A 23 -0.35 -1.27 4.89
CA CYS A 23 -1.76 -1.65 4.74
C CYS A 23 -2.05 -3.03 5.34
N GLN A 24 -1.18 -4.01 5.11
CA GLN A 24 -1.37 -5.36 5.64
C GLN A 24 -1.18 -5.42 7.17
N ALA A 25 -0.13 -4.78 7.69
CA ALA A 25 0.17 -4.67 9.11
C ALA A 25 -0.97 -3.96 9.87
N LYS A 26 -1.49 -2.86 9.33
CA LYS A 26 -2.67 -2.21 9.90
C LYS A 26 -3.88 -3.15 9.95
N SER A 27 -4.19 -3.82 8.85
CA SER A 27 -5.31 -4.78 8.80
C SER A 27 -5.14 -5.92 9.80
N TYR A 28 -3.92 -6.44 9.94
CA TYR A 28 -3.58 -7.46 10.94
C TYR A 28 -3.82 -6.96 12.37
N LEU A 29 -3.33 -5.77 12.71
CA LEU A 29 -3.53 -5.16 14.03
C LEU A 29 -5.01 -4.86 14.31
N VAL A 30 -5.83 -4.58 13.28
CA VAL A 30 -7.29 -4.45 13.41
C VAL A 30 -7.92 -5.78 13.77
N ILE A 31 -7.56 -6.87 13.06
CA ILE A 31 -8.06 -8.23 13.35
C ILE A 31 -7.69 -8.65 14.78
N LYS A 32 -6.49 -8.27 15.25
CA LYS A 32 -6.03 -8.52 16.61
C LYS A 32 -6.65 -7.61 17.67
N GLY A 33 -7.37 -6.56 17.26
CA GLY A 33 -7.98 -5.58 18.17
C GLY A 33 -7.00 -4.54 18.73
N HIS A 34 -5.74 -4.56 18.31
CA HIS A 34 -4.69 -3.68 18.83
C HIS A 34 -4.55 -2.35 18.07
N TRP A 35 -5.18 -2.20 16.89
CA TRP A 35 -5.05 -0.99 16.08
C TRP A 35 -5.42 0.31 16.83
N LYS A 36 -6.46 0.29 17.68
CA LYS A 36 -6.83 1.48 18.46
C LYS A 36 -5.74 1.94 19.41
N MET A 37 -5.00 1.00 20.01
CA MET A 37 -3.86 1.31 20.88
C MET A 37 -2.71 1.93 20.06
N VAL A 38 -2.41 1.35 18.89
CA VAL A 38 -1.39 1.90 17.97
C VAL A 38 -1.76 3.29 17.47
N GLN A 39 -3.04 3.52 17.16
CA GLN A 39 -3.50 4.80 16.63
C GLN A 39 -3.54 5.91 17.69
N ASN A 40 -4.05 5.61 18.88
CA ASN A 40 -4.31 6.63 19.90
C ASN A 40 -3.12 6.78 20.85
N GLY A 41 -2.39 5.69 21.11
CA GLY A 41 -1.35 5.58 22.11
C GLY A 41 -1.92 5.28 23.49
N LEU A 42 -1.01 5.10 24.45
CA LEU A 42 -1.36 4.95 25.85
C LEU A 42 -2.06 6.21 26.37
N PRO A 43 -3.24 6.08 27.02
CA PRO A 43 -3.89 7.23 27.64
C PRO A 43 -3.10 7.72 28.86
N VAL A 44 -3.24 9.01 29.19
CA VAL A 44 -2.56 9.61 30.35
C VAL A 44 -2.92 8.89 31.66
N THR A 45 -4.17 8.43 31.78
CA THR A 45 -4.67 7.64 32.90
C THR A 45 -4.68 6.15 32.58
N ALA A 46 -3.56 5.62 32.08
CA ALA A 46 -3.45 4.21 31.69
C ALA A 46 -3.69 3.25 32.86
N THR A 47 -4.62 2.32 32.64
CA THR A 47 -4.82 1.15 33.49
C THR A 47 -3.77 0.08 33.19
N GLU A 48 -3.70 -0.96 34.02
CA GLU A 48 -2.82 -2.09 33.73
C GLU A 48 -3.21 -2.83 32.45
N ALA A 49 -4.51 -2.90 32.15
CA ALA A 49 -5.00 -3.47 30.90
C ALA A 49 -4.54 -2.66 29.67
N ASP A 50 -4.46 -1.33 29.79
CA ASP A 50 -3.94 -0.47 28.70
C ASP A 50 -2.44 -0.70 28.48
N ARG A 51 -1.66 -0.91 29.55
CA ARG A 51 -0.23 -1.22 29.46
C ARG A 51 0.01 -2.57 28.79
N ASP A 52 -0.71 -3.61 29.23
CA ASP A 52 -0.66 -4.94 28.61
C ASP A 52 -1.07 -4.90 27.13
N ALA A 53 -2.11 -4.13 26.78
CA ALA A 53 -2.51 -3.94 25.38
C ALA A 53 -1.44 -3.21 24.55
N ASN A 54 -0.76 -2.22 25.13
CA ASN A 54 0.37 -1.54 24.47
C ASN A 54 1.55 -2.49 24.26
N GLU A 55 1.95 -3.27 25.26
CA GLU A 55 3.05 -4.24 25.14
C GLU A 55 2.76 -5.29 24.08
N LYS A 56 1.53 -5.83 24.04
CA LYS A 56 1.10 -6.76 23.00
C LYS A 56 1.14 -6.14 21.61
N ALA A 57 0.62 -4.93 21.45
CA ALA A 57 0.64 -4.21 20.18
C ALA A 57 2.08 -3.95 19.70
N LEU A 58 2.98 -3.55 20.60
CA LEU A 58 4.39 -3.31 20.31
C LEU A 58 5.10 -4.61 19.91
N ALA A 59 4.83 -5.71 20.60
CA ALA A 59 5.37 -7.03 20.25
C ALA A 59 4.88 -7.47 18.86
N GLU A 60 3.60 -7.27 18.53
CA GLU A 60 3.07 -7.58 17.21
C GLU A 60 3.73 -6.73 16.10
N ILE A 61 3.91 -5.42 16.30
CA ILE A 61 4.66 -4.57 15.35
C ILE A 61 6.07 -5.11 15.17
N THR A 62 6.76 -5.46 16.26
CA THR A 62 8.12 -6.00 16.21
C THR A 62 8.19 -7.28 15.37
N MET A 63 7.22 -8.19 15.50
CA MET A 63 7.15 -9.43 14.72
C MET A 63 6.87 -9.22 13.22
N LEU A 64 6.28 -8.08 12.86
CA LEU A 64 5.96 -7.68 11.50
C LEU A 64 7.13 -6.99 10.78
N VAL A 65 8.27 -6.82 11.43
CA VAL A 65 9.43 -6.07 10.89
C VAL A 65 10.67 -6.97 10.85
N GLU A 66 11.48 -6.84 9.80
CA GLU A 66 12.77 -7.55 9.75
C GLU A 66 13.81 -6.91 10.69
N PRO A 67 14.73 -7.71 11.29
CA PRO A 67 15.68 -7.21 12.28
C PRO A 67 16.54 -6.01 11.83
N ASN A 68 16.87 -5.94 10.54
CA ASN A 68 17.67 -4.85 9.97
C ASN A 68 17.01 -3.47 10.13
N ASN A 69 15.71 -3.42 10.39
CA ASN A 69 14.91 -2.21 10.54
C ASN A 69 14.64 -1.83 12.00
N PHE A 70 15.11 -2.63 12.98
CA PHE A 70 14.86 -2.38 14.40
C PHE A 70 15.50 -1.08 14.90
N GLY A 71 16.57 -0.61 14.24
CA GLY A 71 17.21 0.66 14.58
C GLY A 71 16.28 1.89 14.54
N HIS A 72 15.13 1.80 13.87
CA HIS A 72 14.15 2.89 13.81
C HIS A 72 13.27 2.99 15.06
N PHE A 73 13.05 1.90 15.79
CA PHE A 73 12.01 1.87 16.85
C PHE A 73 12.34 1.03 18.08
N ALA A 74 13.49 0.34 18.14
CA ALA A 74 13.81 -0.56 19.26
C ALA A 74 13.91 0.14 20.63
N ASP A 75 14.12 1.46 20.65
CA ASP A 75 14.13 2.29 21.86
C ASP A 75 12.72 2.74 22.30
N LYS A 76 11.68 2.49 21.49
CA LYS A 76 10.32 2.94 21.77
C LYS A 76 9.62 1.97 22.72
N THR A 77 8.93 2.54 23.70
CA THR A 77 8.15 1.80 24.71
C THR A 77 6.65 1.76 24.41
N SER A 78 6.21 2.56 23.45
CA SER A 78 4.82 2.69 23.01
C SER A 78 4.65 2.09 21.61
N ALA A 79 3.58 1.32 21.41
CA ALA A 79 3.24 0.76 20.11
C ALA A 79 2.94 1.85 19.08
N LYS A 80 2.38 2.98 19.54
CA LYS A 80 2.15 4.16 18.70
C LYS A 80 3.47 4.76 18.24
N ASP A 81 4.40 4.98 19.16
CA ASP A 81 5.69 5.63 18.88
C ASP A 81 6.52 4.76 17.93
N ALA A 82 6.48 3.43 18.13
CA ALA A 82 7.12 2.49 17.22
C ALA A 82 6.52 2.55 15.80
N TRP A 83 5.19 2.56 15.70
CA TRP A 83 4.50 2.69 14.42
C TRP A 83 4.83 4.03 13.74
N GLU A 84 4.78 5.15 14.47
CA GLU A 84 5.10 6.49 13.96
C GLU A 84 6.55 6.59 13.50
N ALA A 85 7.51 5.99 14.22
CA ALA A 85 8.91 5.98 13.80
C ALA A 85 9.12 5.22 12.47
N LEU A 86 8.40 4.12 12.26
CA LEU A 86 8.40 3.40 10.98
C LEU A 86 7.76 4.24 9.85
N MET A 87 6.70 4.99 10.15
CA MET A 87 6.14 5.95 9.20
C MET A 87 7.15 7.04 8.85
N GLU A 88 7.82 7.63 9.83
CA GLU A 88 8.82 8.68 9.59
C GLU A 88 9.99 8.17 8.74
N ALA A 89 10.46 6.95 8.99
CA ALA A 89 11.57 6.36 8.25
C ALA A 89 11.24 6.08 6.77
N TYR A 90 10.01 5.64 6.48
CA TYR A 90 9.68 5.04 5.18
C TYR A 90 8.56 5.73 4.40
N GLU A 91 7.70 6.50 5.07
CA GLU A 91 6.59 7.21 4.42
C GLU A 91 7.12 8.43 3.65
N ASP A 92 7.69 8.18 2.48
CA ASP A 92 8.21 9.22 1.60
C ASP A 92 7.05 9.91 0.85
N LYS A 93 6.56 11.00 1.44
CA LYS A 93 5.60 11.94 0.80
C LYS A 93 6.29 13.11 0.10
N GLY A 94 7.61 13.03 -0.07
CA GLY A 94 8.42 14.06 -0.70
C GLY A 94 8.04 14.29 -2.16
N LEU A 95 8.38 15.48 -2.67
CA LEU A 95 8.13 15.82 -4.07
C LEU A 95 8.81 14.84 -5.03
N THR A 96 10.04 14.40 -4.71
CA THR A 96 10.79 13.44 -5.51
C THR A 96 10.03 12.14 -5.71
N ARG A 97 9.54 11.52 -4.62
CA ARG A 97 8.75 10.28 -4.67
C ARG A 97 7.45 10.44 -5.45
N LYS A 98 6.75 11.57 -5.23
CA LYS A 98 5.53 11.90 -5.98
C LYS A 98 5.78 12.00 -7.47
N VAL A 99 6.84 12.70 -7.87
CA VAL A 99 7.23 12.86 -9.28
C VAL A 99 7.65 11.52 -9.88
N GLU A 100 8.42 10.72 -9.16
CA GLU A 100 8.85 9.39 -9.61
C GLU A 100 7.66 8.45 -9.83
N LEU A 101 6.77 8.33 -8.85
CA LEU A 101 5.58 7.48 -8.97
C LEU A 101 4.63 7.95 -10.07
N LEU A 102 4.48 9.26 -10.25
CA LEU A 102 3.67 9.80 -11.34
C LEU A 102 4.29 9.51 -12.71
N LYS A 103 5.63 9.63 -12.84
CA LYS A 103 6.35 9.23 -14.06
C LYS A 103 6.14 7.75 -14.35
N GLN A 104 6.31 6.88 -13.36
CA GLN A 104 6.06 5.45 -13.50
C GLN A 104 4.63 5.17 -13.96
N LEU A 105 3.63 5.82 -13.36
CA LEU A 105 2.23 5.63 -13.73
C LEU A 105 1.94 6.04 -15.18
N VAL A 106 2.42 7.21 -15.60
CA VAL A 106 2.16 7.76 -16.95
C VAL A 106 2.96 7.03 -18.04
N GLN A 107 4.12 6.47 -17.68
CA GLN A 107 5.00 5.79 -18.64
C GLN A 107 4.77 4.29 -18.73
N LEU A 108 4.00 3.69 -17.81
CA LEU A 108 3.73 2.26 -17.80
C LEU A 108 2.96 1.85 -19.05
N LYS A 109 3.53 0.93 -19.84
CA LYS A 109 2.91 0.38 -21.04
C LYS A 109 2.76 -1.12 -20.93
N LEU A 110 1.80 -1.68 -21.67
CA LEU A 110 1.65 -3.13 -21.78
C LEU A 110 2.91 -3.80 -22.36
N SER A 111 3.67 -3.10 -23.20
CA SER A 111 4.94 -3.60 -23.76
C SER A 111 6.02 -3.87 -22.70
N ASP A 112 5.89 -3.28 -21.52
CA ASP A 112 6.83 -3.43 -20.41
C ASP A 112 6.43 -4.61 -19.49
N CYS A 113 5.34 -5.32 -19.80
CA CYS A 113 4.80 -6.43 -19.02
C CYS A 113 4.72 -7.70 -19.88
N GLU A 114 4.79 -8.87 -19.26
CA GLU A 114 4.70 -10.15 -19.98
C GLU A 114 3.27 -10.47 -20.39
N THR A 115 2.29 -10.02 -19.59
CA THR A 115 0.87 -10.32 -19.79
C THR A 115 -0.02 -9.11 -19.56
N MET A 116 -1.22 -9.13 -20.15
CA MET A 116 -2.25 -8.13 -19.88
C MET A 116 -2.64 -8.08 -18.40
N GLN A 117 -2.68 -9.23 -17.73
CA GLN A 117 -2.97 -9.31 -16.31
C GLN A 117 -1.91 -8.63 -15.45
N GLU A 118 -0.64 -8.83 -15.76
CA GLU A 118 0.46 -8.16 -15.08
C GLU A 118 0.41 -6.64 -15.31
N TYR A 119 0.12 -6.20 -16.54
CA TYR A 119 -0.04 -4.78 -16.85
C TYR A 119 -1.17 -4.13 -16.04
N VAL A 120 -2.36 -4.72 -16.04
CA VAL A 120 -3.51 -4.22 -15.28
C VAL A 120 -3.18 -4.15 -13.78
N ASN A 121 -2.58 -5.21 -13.22
CA ASN A 121 -2.18 -5.22 -11.82
C ASN A 121 -1.12 -4.15 -11.51
N SER A 122 -0.13 -3.98 -12.38
CA SER A 122 0.92 -2.97 -12.22
C SER A 122 0.37 -1.55 -12.26
N MET A 123 -0.61 -1.27 -13.13
CA MET A 123 -1.26 0.03 -13.20
C MET A 123 -2.06 0.33 -11.93
N ILE A 124 -2.86 -0.64 -11.44
CA ILE A 124 -3.62 -0.50 -10.19
C ILE A 124 -2.69 -0.27 -9.00
N MET A 125 -1.62 -1.06 -8.89
CA MET A 125 -0.65 -0.97 -7.80
C MET A 125 0.12 0.35 -7.84
N THR A 126 0.49 0.84 -9.02
CA THR A 126 1.18 2.12 -9.17
C THR A 126 0.25 3.28 -8.82
N ALA A 127 -1.00 3.25 -9.29
CA ALA A 127 -2.01 4.26 -8.93
C ALA A 127 -2.27 4.29 -7.41
N PHE A 128 -2.30 3.12 -6.77
CA PHE A 128 -2.40 3.01 -5.32
C PHE A 128 -1.21 3.66 -4.60
N LYS A 129 0.02 3.40 -5.03
CA LYS A 129 1.23 4.05 -4.48
C LYS A 129 1.18 5.57 -4.65
N VAL A 130 0.73 6.06 -5.80
CA VAL A 130 0.58 7.50 -6.07
C VAL A 130 -0.43 8.14 -5.09
N ARG A 131 -1.57 7.48 -4.85
CA ARG A 131 -2.58 7.93 -3.87
C ARG A 131 -2.01 7.95 -2.45
N ASN A 132 -1.27 6.91 -2.06
CA ASN A 132 -0.62 6.84 -0.75
C ASN A 132 0.44 7.93 -0.54
N ALA A 133 1.15 8.32 -1.60
CA ALA A 133 2.06 9.47 -1.57
C ALA A 133 1.32 10.81 -1.40
N GLY A 134 -0.01 10.83 -1.45
CA GLY A 134 -0.86 12.00 -1.21
C GLY A 134 -1.24 12.78 -2.48
N LEU A 135 -1.01 12.19 -3.66
CA LEU A 135 -1.52 12.76 -4.92
C LEU A 135 -2.95 12.27 -5.17
N LYS A 136 -3.81 13.19 -5.61
CA LYS A 136 -5.19 12.85 -5.97
C LYS A 136 -5.22 12.35 -7.42
N ILE A 137 -5.43 11.06 -7.59
CA ILE A 137 -5.70 10.43 -8.88
C ILE A 137 -7.04 9.73 -8.75
N ASP A 138 -8.00 10.17 -9.54
CA ASP A 138 -9.33 9.56 -9.60
C ASP A 138 -9.31 8.27 -10.43
N ASP A 139 -10.46 7.61 -10.45
CA ASP A 139 -10.63 6.34 -11.13
C ASP A 139 -10.62 6.51 -12.67
N GLU A 140 -11.21 7.60 -13.16
CA GLU A 140 -11.30 7.94 -14.58
C GLU A 140 -9.92 8.20 -15.19
N LEU A 141 -9.05 8.96 -14.52
CA LEU A 141 -7.68 9.18 -14.94
C LEU A 141 -6.88 7.88 -14.95
N THR A 142 -7.05 7.03 -13.93
CA THR A 142 -6.37 5.73 -13.88
C THR A 142 -6.78 4.85 -15.05
N ALA A 143 -8.08 4.79 -15.34
CA ALA A 143 -8.62 4.01 -16.43
C ALA A 143 -8.24 4.57 -17.81
N SER A 144 -8.14 5.89 -17.94
CA SER A 144 -7.64 6.55 -19.16
C SER A 144 -6.18 6.21 -19.42
N LEU A 145 -5.34 6.22 -18.38
CA LEU A 145 -3.93 5.82 -18.47
C LEU A 145 -3.79 4.34 -18.81
N MET A 146 -4.67 3.46 -18.29
CA MET A 146 -4.71 2.05 -18.70
C MET A 146 -4.93 1.89 -20.21
N LEU A 147 -5.83 2.66 -20.81
CA LEU A 147 -6.06 2.61 -22.26
C LEU A 147 -4.91 3.22 -23.05
N ALA A 148 -4.34 4.34 -22.56
CA ALA A 148 -3.24 5.04 -23.22
C ALA A 148 -1.93 4.22 -23.25
N GLY A 149 -1.72 3.31 -22.29
CA GLY A 149 -0.56 2.43 -22.25
C GLY A 149 -0.68 1.17 -23.13
N LEU A 150 -1.80 0.96 -23.83
CA LEU A 150 -1.97 -0.17 -24.76
C LEU A 150 -1.24 0.08 -26.09
N PRO A 151 -0.70 -0.97 -26.73
CA PRO A 151 -0.09 -0.84 -28.05
C PRO A 151 -1.15 -0.61 -29.14
N ASN A 152 -0.71 -0.14 -30.31
CA ASN A 152 -1.58 0.22 -31.43
C ASN A 152 -2.52 -0.91 -31.89
N GLU A 153 -2.18 -2.17 -31.61
CA GLU A 153 -3.02 -3.33 -31.89
C GLU A 153 -4.40 -3.26 -31.21
N PHE A 154 -4.50 -2.55 -30.08
CA PHE A 154 -5.75 -2.36 -29.34
C PHE A 154 -6.47 -1.05 -29.69
N GLN A 155 -6.03 -0.31 -30.71
CA GLN A 155 -6.61 0.99 -31.04
C GLN A 155 -8.12 0.92 -31.35
N ALA A 156 -8.58 -0.15 -32.01
CA ALA A 156 -10.00 -0.37 -32.27
C ALA A 156 -10.82 -0.52 -30.97
N LEU A 157 -10.24 -1.20 -29.97
CA LEU A 157 -10.84 -1.35 -28.64
C LEU A 157 -10.94 0.00 -27.93
N VAL A 158 -9.84 0.77 -27.92
CA VAL A 158 -9.79 2.11 -27.31
C VAL A 158 -10.86 3.02 -27.91
N LEU A 159 -10.95 3.08 -29.24
CA LEU A 159 -11.96 3.88 -29.95
C LEU A 159 -13.40 3.44 -29.60
N ALA A 160 -13.65 2.14 -29.44
CA ALA A 160 -14.97 1.65 -29.04
C ALA A 160 -15.33 2.11 -27.61
N VAL A 161 -14.36 2.13 -26.70
CA VAL A 161 -14.56 2.61 -25.33
C VAL A 161 -14.80 4.12 -25.30
N GLU A 162 -14.01 4.91 -26.01
CA GLU A 162 -14.17 6.37 -26.13
C GLU A 162 -15.57 6.75 -26.65
N ASN A 163 -16.09 6.01 -27.62
CA ASN A 163 -17.41 6.26 -28.20
C ASN A 163 -18.58 5.74 -27.34
N SER A 164 -18.32 4.95 -26.30
CA SER A 164 -19.37 4.28 -25.52
C SER A 164 -20.21 5.22 -24.63
N LYS A 165 -19.79 6.50 -24.46
CA LYS A 165 -20.40 7.51 -23.57
C LYS A 165 -20.59 7.06 -22.11
N LYS A 166 -20.00 5.94 -21.71
CA LYS A 166 -20.03 5.42 -20.35
C LYS A 166 -18.98 6.12 -19.52
N THR A 167 -19.24 6.26 -18.22
CA THR A 167 -18.21 6.69 -17.27
C THR A 167 -17.10 5.65 -17.25
N LEU A 168 -15.88 6.11 -17.52
CA LEU A 168 -14.72 5.23 -17.54
C LEU A 168 -14.27 4.95 -16.12
N THR A 169 -14.23 3.66 -15.76
CA THR A 169 -13.77 3.20 -14.44
C THR A 169 -12.70 2.13 -14.61
N VAL A 170 -11.85 1.98 -13.60
CA VAL A 170 -10.80 0.96 -13.58
C VAL A 170 -11.39 -0.43 -13.72
N ASP A 171 -12.52 -0.69 -13.06
CA ASP A 171 -13.22 -1.98 -13.15
C ASP A 171 -13.77 -2.25 -14.55
N ALA A 172 -14.30 -1.23 -15.24
CA ALA A 172 -14.79 -1.39 -16.60
C ALA A 172 -13.66 -1.73 -17.58
N VAL A 173 -12.53 -1.06 -17.47
CA VAL A 173 -11.36 -1.32 -18.32
C VAL A 173 -10.74 -2.69 -17.98
N LYS A 174 -10.65 -3.04 -16.70
CA LYS A 174 -10.17 -4.35 -16.26
C LYS A 174 -11.00 -5.49 -16.83
N ASN A 175 -12.34 -5.39 -16.77
CA ASN A 175 -13.24 -6.40 -17.33
C ASN A 175 -13.21 -6.48 -18.87
N LEU A 176 -12.68 -5.46 -19.54
CA LEU A 176 -12.53 -5.44 -20.99
C LEU A 176 -11.22 -6.09 -21.43
N LEU A 177 -10.18 -5.95 -20.61
CA LEU A 177 -8.81 -6.39 -20.93
C LEU A 177 -8.52 -7.83 -20.47
N LEU A 178 -9.24 -8.34 -19.47
CA LEU A 178 -9.08 -9.68 -18.89
C LEU A 178 -10.26 -10.58 -19.23
#